data_AF-A0A7X9PQL2-F1
#
_entry.id   AF-A0A7X9PQL2-F1
#
_cell.length_a   1.000
_cell.length_b   1.000
_cell.length_c   1.000
_cell.angle_alpha   90.00
_cell.angle_beta   90.00
_cell.angle_gamma   90.00
#
_symmetry.space_group_name_H-M   'P 1'
#
loop_
_entity.id
_entity.type
_entity.pdbx_description
1 polymer ?
#
loop_
_entity_poly.entity_id
_entity_poly.type
_entity_poly.pdbx_seq_one_letter_code
_entity_poly.pdbx_strand_id
1 'polypeptide(L)'
;MMEKNLVYRGKSKDVFKITAGAHKGKYRFVFTDKATGYMENGKPVFDPGYDVVVGEIPGKGAIACRFATHFFKLLKSKGVPTHYIDTISDNEMIVEPAVPLGMPVAKPQFPGSAPLTNLEFTWRSNATGSFWRRYPFVRPCKNLHKVVETWTKGDTDILITLEALQEAGALTKKEIDESVKLVKKIADIVSKEFKSKKLHVIDGKFELGRLKYGRGKIVFIDEISPDVLRVCRGFKPDKSGDCTQYKKCAVTNYSNGKRTIKNKNQISAAEFINIFL
;
A
#
# COMPACT_ATOMS: atom_id res chain seq x y z
N MET A 1 -30.29 -7.34 -2.29
CA MET A 1 -30.03 -8.31 -3.37
C MET A 1 -28.55 -8.66 -3.35
N MET A 2 -28.15 -9.93 -3.47
CA MET A 2 -26.72 -10.25 -3.67
C MET A 2 -26.23 -9.58 -4.94
N GLU A 3 -25.17 -8.79 -4.84
CA GLU A 3 -24.53 -8.20 -6.00
C GLU A 3 -23.90 -9.31 -6.84
N LYS A 4 -24.48 -9.56 -8.03
CA LYS A 4 -24.04 -10.64 -8.93
C LYS A 4 -22.53 -10.52 -9.20
N ASN A 5 -21.83 -11.63 -9.06
CA ASN A 5 -20.39 -11.78 -9.35
C ASN A 5 -19.42 -10.98 -8.44
N LEU A 6 -19.87 -10.50 -7.28
CA LEU A 6 -18.97 -9.95 -6.26
C LEU A 6 -17.98 -11.04 -5.80
N VAL A 7 -16.69 -10.73 -5.87
CA VAL A 7 -15.58 -11.59 -5.43
C VAL A 7 -15.11 -11.17 -4.04
N TYR A 8 -14.97 -9.87 -3.82
CA TYR A 8 -14.49 -9.31 -2.57
C TYR A 8 -15.03 -7.90 -2.39
N ARG A 9 -15.43 -7.57 -1.16
CA ARG A 9 -15.83 -6.23 -0.74
C ARG A 9 -14.80 -5.70 0.25
N GLY A 10 -14.04 -4.70 -0.20
CA GLY A 10 -13.03 -4.02 0.59
C GLY A 10 -13.55 -2.74 1.21
N LYS A 11 -12.65 -2.06 1.93
CA LYS A 11 -12.93 -0.78 2.60
C LYS A 11 -13.02 0.39 1.61
N SER A 12 -12.22 0.34 0.55
CA SER A 12 -12.15 1.37 -0.49
C SER A 12 -12.52 0.86 -1.89
N LYS A 13 -12.59 -0.46 -2.09
CA LYS A 13 -12.78 -1.07 -3.41
C LYS A 13 -13.64 -2.32 -3.33
N ASP A 14 -14.56 -2.46 -4.27
CA ASP A 14 -15.30 -3.70 -4.51
C ASP A 14 -14.74 -4.39 -5.77
N VAL A 15 -14.63 -5.72 -5.73
CA VAL A 15 -14.02 -6.53 -6.80
C VAL A 15 -15.07 -7.45 -7.37
N PHE A 16 -15.30 -7.37 -8.67
CA PHE A 16 -16.27 -8.19 -9.39
C PHE A 16 -15.60 -9.08 -10.43
N LYS A 17 -16.12 -10.29 -10.63
CA LYS A 17 -15.72 -11.15 -11.75
C LYS A 17 -16.47 -10.75 -13.00
N ILE A 18 -15.76 -10.59 -14.11
CA ILE A 18 -16.36 -10.31 -15.42
C ILE A 18 -16.71 -11.64 -16.09
N THR A 19 -17.99 -11.83 -16.43
CA THR A 19 -18.51 -13.11 -16.95
C THR A 19 -18.80 -13.12 -18.45
N ALA A 20 -18.80 -11.96 -19.11
CA ALA A 20 -19.09 -11.79 -20.53
C ALA A 20 -18.27 -10.63 -21.16
N GLY A 21 -18.32 -10.50 -22.49
CA GLY A 21 -17.65 -9.44 -23.24
C GLY A 21 -16.14 -9.62 -23.39
N ALA A 22 -15.46 -8.58 -23.87
CA ALA A 22 -14.03 -8.59 -24.20
C ALA A 22 -13.11 -8.90 -23.00
N HIS A 23 -13.57 -8.62 -21.78
CA HIS A 23 -12.81 -8.86 -20.54
C HIS A 23 -13.32 -10.08 -19.75
N LYS A 24 -14.05 -11.01 -20.38
CA LYS A 24 -14.51 -12.25 -19.74
C LYS A 24 -13.35 -12.98 -19.05
N GLY A 25 -13.57 -13.36 -17.79
CA GLY A 25 -12.58 -14.05 -16.97
C GLY A 25 -11.63 -13.14 -16.20
N LYS A 26 -11.65 -11.82 -16.45
CA LYS A 26 -10.88 -10.81 -15.70
C LYS A 26 -11.65 -10.29 -14.49
N TYR A 27 -11.02 -9.44 -13.68
CA TYR A 27 -11.64 -8.74 -12.57
C TYR A 27 -11.86 -7.27 -12.88
N ARG A 28 -12.95 -6.73 -12.34
CA ARG A 28 -13.32 -5.32 -12.37
C ARG A 28 -13.25 -4.78 -10.96
N PHE A 29 -12.32 -3.86 -10.73
CA PHE A 29 -12.20 -3.10 -9.50
C PHE A 29 -13.09 -1.88 -9.61
N VAL A 30 -13.98 -1.70 -8.64
CA VAL A 30 -14.80 -0.50 -8.49
C VAL A 30 -14.28 0.25 -7.27
N PHE A 31 -13.66 1.40 -7.51
CA PHE A 31 -13.17 2.28 -6.46
C PHE A 31 -14.37 3.04 -5.88
N THR A 32 -14.57 2.90 -4.57
CA THR A 32 -15.76 3.43 -3.87
C THR A 32 -15.44 4.73 -3.16
N ASP A 33 -16.47 5.52 -2.88
CA ASP A 33 -16.37 6.74 -2.10
C ASP A 33 -16.30 6.51 -0.58
N LYS A 34 -16.39 5.25 -0.15
CA LYS A 34 -16.27 4.83 1.25
C LYS A 34 -14.94 5.29 1.84
N ALA A 35 -15.01 5.95 2.98
CA ALA A 35 -13.86 6.47 3.69
C ALA A 35 -13.80 5.91 5.11
N THR A 36 -12.57 5.59 5.54
CA THR A 36 -12.32 5.07 6.87
C THR A 36 -12.01 6.19 7.86
N GLY A 37 -12.18 5.90 9.14
CA GLY A 37 -12.00 6.89 10.19
C GLY A 37 -12.57 6.43 11.53
N TYR A 38 -12.97 7.38 12.36
CA TYR A 38 -13.63 7.15 13.64
C TYR A 38 -14.81 8.11 13.83
N MET A 39 -15.67 7.81 14.81
CA MET A 39 -16.76 8.70 15.19
C MET A 39 -16.34 9.57 16.36
N GLU A 40 -16.46 10.88 16.22
CA GLU A 40 -16.21 11.86 17.29
C GLU A 40 -17.48 12.71 17.46
N ASN A 41 -18.08 12.67 18.66
CA ASN A 41 -19.32 13.38 18.98
C ASN A 41 -20.46 13.10 17.96
N GLY A 42 -20.58 11.86 17.51
CA GLY A 42 -21.61 11.44 16.54
C GLY A 42 -21.34 11.87 15.09
N LYS A 43 -20.19 12.49 14.79
CA LYS A 43 -19.79 12.87 13.44
C LYS A 43 -18.61 12.03 12.95
N PRO A 44 -18.56 11.65 11.66
CA PRO A 44 -17.42 10.95 11.11
C PRO A 44 -16.22 11.89 11.02
N VAL A 45 -15.08 11.43 11.53
CA VAL A 45 -13.76 12.03 11.31
C VAL A 45 -13.00 11.08 10.40
N PHE A 46 -12.77 11.52 9.17
CA PHE A 46 -12.08 10.72 8.16
C PHE A 46 -10.58 10.66 8.45
N ASP A 47 -10.07 9.44 8.61
CA ASP A 47 -8.64 9.15 8.82
C ASP A 47 -8.30 7.81 8.16
N PRO A 48 -7.52 7.80 7.06
CA PRO A 48 -7.17 6.57 6.34
C PRO A 48 -6.29 5.62 7.17
N GLY A 49 -5.77 6.06 8.32
CA GLY A 49 -5.07 5.22 9.28
C GLY A 49 -5.99 4.31 10.11
N TYR A 50 -7.31 4.46 10.01
CA TYR A 50 -8.30 3.60 10.66
C TYR A 50 -8.86 2.56 9.70
N ASP A 51 -9.33 1.46 10.29
CA ASP A 51 -9.76 0.27 9.58
C ASP A 51 -11.28 0.10 9.48
N VAL A 52 -12.04 1.10 9.93
CA VAL A 52 -13.51 1.12 9.97
C VAL A 52 -14.04 2.15 8.99
N VAL A 53 -14.97 1.76 8.12
CA VAL A 53 -15.68 2.69 7.23
C VAL A 53 -16.68 3.50 8.05
N VAL A 54 -16.56 4.82 8.05
CA VAL A 54 -17.40 5.73 8.87
C VAL A 54 -18.28 6.66 8.05
N GLY A 55 -18.14 6.63 6.72
CA GLY A 55 -18.95 7.42 5.81
C GLY A 55 -18.41 7.38 4.39
N GLU A 56 -18.84 8.34 3.58
CA GLU A 56 -18.43 8.49 2.19
C GLU A 56 -17.89 9.91 1.95
N ILE A 57 -16.87 10.01 1.10
CA ILE A 57 -16.33 11.27 0.58
C ILE A 57 -16.61 11.29 -0.91
N PRO A 58 -17.57 12.12 -1.39
CA PRO A 58 -17.95 12.16 -2.80
C PRO A 58 -16.75 12.35 -3.74
N GLY A 59 -16.65 11.49 -4.76
CA GLY A 59 -15.60 11.52 -5.78
C GLY A 59 -14.26 10.89 -5.38
N LYS A 60 -14.11 10.43 -4.13
CA LYS A 60 -12.87 9.79 -3.64
C LYS A 60 -12.47 8.58 -4.48
N GLY A 61 -13.43 7.74 -4.86
CA GLY A 61 -13.20 6.54 -5.65
C GLY A 61 -12.67 6.87 -7.05
N ALA A 62 -13.25 7.86 -7.71
CA ALA A 62 -12.81 8.32 -9.02
C ALA A 62 -11.37 8.87 -8.99
N ILE A 63 -11.07 9.69 -7.99
CA ILE A 63 -9.73 10.22 -7.76
C ILE A 63 -8.71 9.10 -7.54
N ALA A 64 -9.02 8.14 -6.67
CA ALA A 64 -8.15 7.02 -6.37
C ALA A 64 -7.88 6.17 -7.62
N CYS A 65 -8.91 5.89 -8.43
CA CYS A 65 -8.76 5.14 -9.68
C CYS A 65 -7.91 5.89 -10.71
N ARG A 66 -8.13 7.21 -10.91
CA ARG A 66 -7.30 8.04 -11.81
C ARG A 66 -5.84 8.05 -11.38
N PHE A 67 -5.58 8.19 -10.08
CA PHE A 67 -4.22 8.18 -9.53
C PHE A 67 -3.55 6.81 -9.67
N ALA A 68 -4.26 5.73 -9.35
CA ALA A 68 -3.78 4.37 -9.57
C ALA A 68 -3.48 4.11 -11.07
N THR A 69 -4.37 4.58 -11.96
CA THR A 69 -4.21 4.50 -13.41
C THR A 69 -2.93 5.18 -13.89
N HIS A 70 -2.63 6.39 -13.41
CA HIS A 70 -1.39 7.10 -13.73
C HIS A 70 -0.16 6.23 -13.43
N PHE A 71 -0.07 5.70 -12.22
CA PHE A 71 1.06 4.88 -11.81
C PHE A 71 1.10 3.53 -12.53
N PHE A 72 -0.02 2.86 -12.76
CA PHE A 72 -0.02 1.61 -13.52
C PHE A 72 0.44 1.81 -14.97
N LYS A 73 0.01 2.88 -15.64
CA LYS A 73 0.50 3.23 -16.98
C LYS A 73 2.00 3.55 -16.97
N LEU A 74 2.47 4.31 -15.98
CA LEU A 74 3.89 4.59 -15.80
C LEU A 74 4.71 3.30 -15.59
N LEU A 75 4.26 2.41 -14.70
CA LEU A 75 4.92 1.13 -14.42
C LEU A 75 4.96 0.23 -15.67
N LYS A 76 3.86 0.16 -16.42
CA LYS A 76 3.77 -0.56 -17.70
C LYS A 76 4.80 -0.03 -18.70
N SER A 77 4.95 1.30 -18.83
CA SER A 77 5.96 1.93 -19.71
C SER A 77 7.42 1.59 -19.33
N LYS A 78 7.65 1.14 -18.08
CA LYS A 78 8.97 0.71 -17.57
C LYS A 78 9.11 -0.82 -17.47
N GLY A 79 8.20 -1.57 -18.11
CA GLY A 79 8.21 -3.03 -18.12
C GLY A 79 8.10 -3.65 -16.72
N VAL A 80 7.38 -3.00 -15.80
CA VAL A 80 7.07 -3.59 -14.50
C VAL A 80 5.83 -4.46 -14.64
N PRO A 81 5.86 -5.73 -14.20
CA PRO A 81 4.70 -6.59 -14.26
C PRO A 81 3.68 -6.21 -13.19
N THR A 82 2.44 -5.97 -13.60
CA THR A 82 1.31 -5.63 -12.73
C THR A 82 0.08 -6.41 -13.14
N HIS A 83 -0.98 -6.40 -12.33
CA HIS A 83 -2.29 -6.93 -12.74
C HIS A 83 -3.08 -5.98 -13.64
N TYR A 84 -2.63 -4.75 -13.88
CA TYR A 84 -3.41 -3.74 -14.60
C TYR A 84 -3.59 -4.08 -16.08
N ILE A 85 -4.83 -4.01 -16.58
CA ILE A 85 -5.15 -4.17 -17.99
C ILE A 85 -5.54 -2.82 -18.57
N ASP A 86 -6.61 -2.21 -18.05
CA ASP A 86 -7.18 -0.96 -18.55
C ASP A 86 -8.02 -0.24 -17.50
N THR A 87 -8.36 1.03 -17.76
CA THR A 87 -9.28 1.85 -16.97
C THR A 87 -10.47 2.22 -17.84
N ILE A 88 -11.66 1.73 -17.49
CA ILE A 88 -12.84 1.78 -18.37
C ILE A 88 -13.85 2.88 -17.99
N SER A 89 -13.71 3.47 -16.80
CA SER A 89 -14.45 4.64 -16.35
C SER A 89 -13.65 5.39 -15.28
N ASP A 90 -14.19 6.51 -14.79
CA ASP A 90 -13.52 7.34 -13.78
C ASP A 90 -13.16 6.58 -12.50
N ASN A 91 -13.93 5.56 -12.12
CA ASN A 91 -13.73 4.79 -10.89
C ASN A 91 -13.62 3.27 -11.11
N GLU A 92 -13.49 2.80 -12.36
CA GLU A 92 -13.41 1.37 -12.67
C GLU A 92 -12.16 0.98 -13.44
N MET A 93 -11.53 -0.10 -12.97
CA MET A 93 -10.29 -0.64 -13.50
C MET A 93 -10.44 -2.13 -13.80
N ILE A 94 -9.96 -2.56 -14.95
CA ILE A 94 -9.90 -3.97 -15.33
C ILE A 94 -8.50 -4.51 -15.00
N VAL A 95 -8.48 -5.64 -14.29
CA VAL A 95 -7.24 -6.28 -13.84
C VAL A 95 -7.23 -7.78 -14.10
N GLU A 96 -6.04 -8.32 -14.28
CA GLU A 96 -5.80 -9.75 -14.28
C GLU A 96 -6.15 -10.35 -12.92
N PRO A 97 -6.84 -11.51 -12.87
CA PRO A 97 -7.08 -12.19 -11.62
C PRO A 97 -5.76 -12.62 -10.98
N ALA A 98 -5.53 -12.15 -9.75
CA ALA A 98 -4.39 -12.52 -8.92
C ALA A 98 -4.85 -12.98 -7.54
N VAL A 99 -4.07 -13.88 -6.93
CA VAL A 99 -4.22 -14.26 -5.53
C VAL A 99 -3.15 -13.53 -4.74
N PRO A 100 -3.50 -12.71 -3.72
CA PRO A 100 -2.51 -12.03 -2.89
C PRO A 100 -1.52 -13.01 -2.26
N LEU A 101 -0.29 -12.55 -1.98
CA LEU A 101 0.70 -13.39 -1.32
C LEU A 101 0.25 -13.68 0.11
N GLY A 102 -0.04 -14.95 0.38
CA GLY A 102 -0.53 -15.43 1.65
C GLY A 102 -0.35 -16.93 1.78
N MET A 103 -0.94 -17.51 2.82
CA MET A 103 -0.82 -18.92 3.15
C MET A 103 -2.14 -19.42 3.75
N PRO A 104 -2.68 -20.58 3.30
CA PRO A 104 -3.87 -21.16 3.92
C PRO A 104 -3.58 -21.57 5.37
N VAL A 105 -4.64 -21.77 6.14
CA VAL A 105 -4.52 -22.33 7.49
C VAL A 105 -3.93 -23.74 7.42
N ALA A 106 -2.81 -23.99 8.09
CA ALA A 106 -2.10 -25.27 7.98
C ALA A 106 -2.81 -26.39 8.76
N LYS A 107 -3.35 -26.08 9.94
CA LYS A 107 -3.94 -27.03 10.88
C LYS A 107 -5.13 -26.41 11.63
N PRO A 108 -6.32 -26.31 10.99
CA PRO A 108 -7.48 -25.62 11.56
C PRO A 108 -8.01 -26.25 12.86
N GLN A 109 -7.60 -27.48 13.19
CA GLN A 109 -7.98 -28.14 14.45
C GLN A 109 -7.36 -27.51 15.71
N PHE A 110 -6.27 -26.74 15.58
CA PHE A 110 -5.69 -26.05 16.74
C PHE A 110 -6.41 -24.72 16.96
N PRO A 111 -6.98 -24.48 18.17
CA PRO A 111 -7.64 -23.21 18.48
C PRO A 111 -6.74 -22.00 18.19
N GLY A 112 -7.29 -21.01 17.49
CA GLY A 112 -6.56 -19.79 17.08
C GLY A 112 -5.85 -19.89 15.72
N SER A 113 -5.90 -21.03 15.03
CA SER A 113 -5.33 -21.16 13.69
C SER A 113 -6.10 -20.33 12.67
N ALA A 114 -5.39 -19.52 11.90
CA ALA A 114 -5.95 -18.64 10.88
C ALA A 114 -5.07 -18.61 9.62
N PRO A 115 -5.64 -18.31 8.44
CA PRO A 115 -4.84 -18.12 7.23
C PRO A 115 -4.07 -16.78 7.28
N LEU A 116 -2.91 -16.75 6.63
CA LEU A 116 -2.29 -15.49 6.21
C LEU A 116 -3.00 -15.04 4.93
N THR A 117 -3.90 -14.07 5.04
CA THR A 117 -4.77 -13.66 3.93
C THR A 117 -4.05 -12.85 2.87
N ASN A 118 -3.12 -11.99 3.29
CA ASN A 118 -2.36 -11.10 2.42
C ASN A 118 -1.09 -10.59 3.13
N LEU A 119 -0.12 -10.15 2.33
CA LEU A 119 1.11 -9.51 2.76
C LEU A 119 1.23 -8.11 2.18
N GLU A 120 1.57 -7.18 3.06
CA GLU A 120 1.86 -5.81 2.70
C GLU A 120 3.37 -5.57 2.76
N PHE A 121 3.93 -5.20 1.61
CA PHE A 121 5.35 -4.89 1.45
C PHE A 121 5.54 -3.39 1.62
N THR A 122 6.01 -3.00 2.81
CA THR A 122 6.31 -1.60 3.11
C THR A 122 7.75 -1.30 2.73
N TRP A 123 8.00 -0.35 1.82
CA TRP A 123 9.35 0.19 1.63
C TRP A 123 9.53 1.44 2.47
N ARG A 124 10.71 1.59 3.07
CA ARG A 124 11.08 2.72 3.92
C ARG A 124 12.25 3.46 3.30
N SER A 125 12.03 4.64 2.75
CA SER A 125 13.13 5.54 2.36
C SER A 125 13.73 6.22 3.59
N ASN A 126 12.89 6.61 4.56
CA ASN A 126 13.33 7.26 5.77
C ASN A 126 12.65 6.71 7.03
N ALA A 127 13.36 6.77 8.16
CA ALA A 127 12.86 6.31 9.46
C ALA A 127 11.72 7.18 9.97
N THR A 128 10.50 6.65 9.93
CA THR A 128 9.32 7.27 10.52
C THR A 128 8.30 6.23 10.95
N GLY A 129 7.12 6.66 11.40
CA GLY A 129 5.99 5.77 11.68
C GLY A 129 6.37 4.59 12.58
N SER A 130 5.88 3.39 12.24
CA SER A 130 6.15 2.17 13.02
C SER A 130 7.62 1.75 12.99
N PHE A 131 8.38 2.07 11.95
CA PHE A 131 9.81 1.80 11.92
C PHE A 131 10.52 2.55 13.05
N TRP A 132 10.34 3.88 13.10
CA TRP A 132 11.02 4.70 14.12
C TRP A 132 10.59 4.29 15.53
N ARG A 133 9.29 4.01 15.76
CA ARG A 133 8.78 3.60 17.08
C ARG A 133 9.43 2.32 17.61
N ARG A 134 9.72 1.35 16.74
CA ARG A 134 10.34 0.06 17.12
C ARG A 134 11.83 0.16 17.44
N TYR A 135 12.56 1.13 16.88
CA TYR A 135 14.01 1.22 17.01
C TYR A 135 14.45 2.51 17.75
N PRO A 136 14.65 2.49 19.09
CA PRO A 136 14.97 3.67 19.90
C PRO A 136 16.33 4.30 19.60
N PHE A 137 17.25 3.51 19.07
CA PHE A 137 18.57 3.94 18.65
C PHE A 137 18.60 4.58 17.24
N VAL A 138 17.46 4.70 16.56
CA VAL A 138 17.38 5.32 15.22
C VAL A 138 16.88 6.75 15.32
N ARG A 139 17.61 7.69 14.70
CA ARG A 139 17.17 9.09 14.59
C ARG A 139 15.95 9.25 13.67
N PRO A 140 15.04 10.20 13.93
CA PRO A 140 13.94 10.50 13.01
C PRO A 140 14.46 10.87 11.62
N CYS A 141 13.75 10.41 10.60
CA CYS A 141 14.02 10.64 9.18
C CYS A 141 15.41 10.19 8.68
N LYS A 142 16.12 9.32 9.43
CA LYS A 142 17.33 8.63 8.94
C LYS A 142 17.05 7.99 7.58
N ASN A 143 17.94 8.13 6.62
CA ASN A 143 17.92 7.40 5.37
C ASN A 143 18.04 5.91 5.64
N LEU A 144 17.08 5.15 5.14
CA LEU A 144 17.00 3.70 5.31
C LEU A 144 17.30 2.95 4.01
N HIS A 145 17.73 3.66 2.97
CA HIS A 145 18.14 3.08 1.69
C HIS A 145 17.08 2.14 1.08
N LYS A 146 15.79 2.47 1.26
CA LYS A 146 14.63 1.68 0.80
C LYS A 146 14.63 0.26 1.38
N VAL A 147 14.77 0.14 2.70
CA VAL A 147 14.48 -1.11 3.43
C VAL A 147 13.08 -1.59 3.07
N VAL A 148 12.92 -2.90 2.87
CA VAL A 148 11.61 -3.53 2.64
C VAL A 148 11.25 -4.35 3.86
N GLU A 149 10.06 -4.12 4.39
CA GLU A 149 9.44 -4.84 5.51
C GLU A 149 8.17 -5.53 5.02
N THR A 150 7.87 -6.70 5.56
CA THR A 150 6.65 -7.46 5.25
C THR A 150 5.73 -7.49 6.46
N TRP A 151 4.45 -7.17 6.23
CA TRP A 151 3.44 -7.11 7.27
C TRP A 151 2.26 -8.00 6.89
N THR A 152 1.67 -8.67 7.87
CA THR A 152 0.39 -9.37 7.68
C THR A 152 -0.71 -8.34 7.53
N LYS A 153 -1.75 -8.63 6.72
CA LYS A 153 -2.97 -7.84 6.69
C LYS A 153 -4.02 -8.46 7.62
N GLY A 154 -4.44 -7.74 8.67
CA GLY A 154 -5.44 -8.24 9.62
C GLY A 154 -6.02 -7.14 10.51
N ASP A 155 -6.65 -7.52 11.63
CA ASP A 155 -7.14 -6.53 12.62
C ASP A 155 -6.00 -5.78 13.30
N THR A 156 -4.83 -6.40 13.37
CA THR A 156 -3.58 -5.76 13.74
C THR A 156 -2.50 -6.28 12.81
N ASP A 157 -1.88 -5.38 12.06
CA ASP A 157 -0.79 -5.76 11.16
C ASP A 157 0.46 -6.15 11.97
N ILE A 158 0.92 -7.38 11.76
CA ILE A 158 2.09 -7.94 12.44
C ILE A 158 3.26 -7.88 11.47
N LEU A 159 4.39 -7.33 11.92
CA LEU A 159 5.63 -7.44 11.18
C LEU A 159 6.09 -8.89 11.18
N ILE A 160 6.31 -9.44 10.00
CA ILE A 160 6.91 -10.74 9.80
C ILE A 160 8.23 -10.56 9.07
N THR A 161 9.30 -11.21 9.53
CA THR A 161 10.60 -11.14 8.86
C THR A 161 10.58 -11.97 7.58
N LEU A 162 11.46 -11.64 6.63
CA LEU A 162 11.57 -12.42 5.39
C LEU A 162 12.00 -13.87 5.68
N GLU A 163 12.86 -14.08 6.69
CA GLU A 163 13.26 -15.41 7.15
C GLU A 163 12.06 -16.17 7.76
N ALA A 164 11.27 -15.53 8.63
CA ALA A 164 10.07 -16.16 9.18
C ALA A 164 9.03 -16.49 8.08
N LEU A 165 8.89 -15.65 7.05
CA LEU A 165 8.04 -15.96 5.88
C LEU A 165 8.52 -17.20 5.12
N GLN A 166 9.84 -17.35 5.00
CA GLN A 166 10.45 -18.51 4.35
C GLN A 166 10.20 -19.78 5.15
N GLU A 167 10.59 -19.77 6.43
CA GLU A 167 10.55 -20.96 7.28
C GLU A 167 9.12 -21.36 7.65
N ALA A 168 8.18 -20.41 7.68
CA ALA A 168 6.75 -20.71 7.80
C ALA A 168 6.15 -21.33 6.52
N GLY A 169 6.86 -21.29 5.39
CA GLY A 169 6.41 -21.84 4.11
C GLY A 169 5.48 -20.91 3.31
N ALA A 170 5.36 -19.64 3.68
CA ALA A 170 4.50 -18.68 2.98
C ALA A 170 5.07 -18.26 1.62
N LEU A 171 6.40 -18.09 1.54
CA LEU A 171 7.14 -17.76 0.32
C LEU A 171 8.46 -18.53 0.27
N THR A 172 8.87 -19.00 -0.90
CA THR A 172 10.23 -19.53 -1.08
C THR A 172 11.28 -18.41 -1.03
N LYS A 173 12.55 -18.77 -0.78
CA LYS A 173 13.67 -17.81 -0.85
C LYS A 173 13.69 -17.03 -2.17
N LYS A 174 13.45 -17.73 -3.28
CA LYS A 174 13.39 -17.14 -4.62
C LYS A 174 12.25 -16.13 -4.75
N GLU A 175 11.05 -16.49 -4.29
CA GLU A 175 9.89 -15.57 -4.32
C GLU A 175 10.10 -14.34 -3.44
N ILE A 176 10.77 -14.49 -2.30
CA ILE A 176 11.17 -13.37 -1.44
C ILE A 176 12.11 -12.43 -2.19
N ASP A 177 13.17 -12.96 -2.81
CA ASP A 177 14.16 -12.16 -3.53
C ASP A 177 13.53 -11.43 -4.74
N GLU A 178 12.66 -12.12 -5.48
CA GLU A 178 11.88 -11.53 -6.57
C GLU A 178 10.93 -10.43 -6.08
N SER A 179 10.24 -10.65 -4.96
CA SER A 179 9.32 -9.68 -4.34
C SER A 179 10.05 -8.43 -3.86
N VAL A 180 11.17 -8.58 -3.13
CA VAL A 180 11.98 -7.46 -2.65
C VAL A 180 12.56 -6.66 -3.83
N LYS A 181 13.05 -7.34 -4.87
CA LYS A 181 13.56 -6.69 -6.08
C LYS A 181 12.46 -5.91 -6.81
N LEU A 182 11.26 -6.49 -6.94
CA LEU A 182 10.11 -5.84 -7.54
C LEU A 182 9.67 -4.60 -6.75
N VAL A 183 9.52 -4.73 -5.42
CA VAL A 183 9.16 -3.61 -4.52
C VAL A 183 10.17 -2.48 -4.63
N LYS A 184 11.47 -2.76 -4.57
CA LYS A 184 12.52 -1.73 -4.70
C LYS A 184 12.49 -1.05 -6.07
N LYS A 185 12.27 -1.82 -7.16
CA LYS A 185 12.13 -1.27 -8.52
C LYS A 185 10.92 -0.31 -8.63
N ILE A 186 9.77 -0.71 -8.08
CA ILE A 186 8.56 0.12 -8.09
C ILE A 186 8.77 1.37 -7.23
N ALA A 187 9.28 1.20 -6.01
CA ALA A 187 9.60 2.30 -5.10
C ALA A 187 10.53 3.33 -5.75
N ASP A 188 11.52 2.88 -6.55
CA ASP A 188 12.39 3.77 -7.30
C ASP A 188 11.68 4.55 -8.41
N ILE A 189 10.79 3.90 -9.16
CA ILE A 189 10.01 4.57 -10.20
C ILE A 189 9.08 5.62 -9.57
N VAL A 190 8.34 5.22 -8.53
CA VAL A 190 7.44 6.11 -7.78
C VAL A 190 8.23 7.27 -7.18
N SER A 191 9.36 7.01 -6.53
CA SER A 191 10.18 8.07 -5.92
C SER A 191 10.72 9.05 -6.95
N LYS A 192 11.13 8.59 -8.15
CA LYS A 192 11.56 9.46 -9.25
C LYS A 192 10.42 10.31 -9.79
N GLU A 193 9.24 9.71 -9.92
CA GLU A 193 8.04 10.40 -10.38
C GLU A 193 7.63 11.53 -9.43
N PHE A 194 7.69 11.32 -8.12
CA PHE A 194 7.49 12.38 -7.12
C PHE A 194 8.62 13.41 -7.11
N LYS A 195 9.88 12.96 -7.25
CA LYS A 195 11.04 13.86 -7.27
C LYS A 195 10.98 14.85 -8.42
N SER A 196 10.46 14.47 -9.58
CA SER A 196 10.26 15.41 -10.72
C SER A 196 9.34 16.58 -10.36
N LYS A 197 8.46 16.39 -9.38
CA LYS A 197 7.52 17.38 -8.83
C LYS A 197 8.05 18.06 -7.55
N LYS A 198 9.35 17.94 -7.26
CA LYS A 198 10.00 18.47 -6.03
C LYS A 198 9.41 17.90 -4.73
N LEU A 199 8.89 16.68 -4.79
CA LEU A 199 8.36 15.93 -3.64
C LEU A 199 9.27 14.77 -3.26
N HIS A 200 9.17 14.32 -2.01
CA HIS A 200 9.96 13.21 -1.49
C HIS A 200 9.07 12.13 -0.87
N VAL A 201 9.27 10.89 -1.29
CA VAL A 201 8.53 9.72 -0.77
C VAL A 201 9.27 9.14 0.42
N ILE A 202 8.69 9.29 1.61
CA ILE A 202 9.24 8.85 2.90
C ILE A 202 9.14 7.33 3.03
N ASP A 203 7.95 6.80 2.76
CA ASP A 203 7.66 5.38 2.70
C ASP A 203 6.36 5.14 1.92
N GLY A 204 6.06 3.88 1.66
CA GLY A 204 4.76 3.47 1.19
C GLY A 204 4.61 1.96 1.26
N LYS A 205 3.46 1.48 0.78
CA LYS A 205 3.03 0.10 0.91
C LYS A 205 2.54 -0.45 -0.42
N PHE A 206 2.96 -1.66 -0.75
CA PHE A 206 2.49 -2.39 -1.92
C PHE A 206 1.93 -3.75 -1.51
N GLU A 207 0.95 -4.22 -2.27
CA GLU A 207 0.52 -5.59 -2.25
C GLU A 207 1.03 -6.30 -3.50
N LEU A 208 1.44 -7.55 -3.33
CA LEU A 208 1.87 -8.41 -4.43
C LEU A 208 0.92 -9.61 -4.51
N GLY A 209 0.81 -10.19 -5.70
CA GLY A 209 -0.02 -11.37 -5.92
C GLY A 209 0.52 -12.28 -7.00
N ARG A 210 0.14 -13.56 -6.91
CA ARG A 210 0.37 -14.56 -7.94
C ARG A 210 -0.77 -14.50 -8.95
N LEU A 211 -0.46 -14.27 -10.23
CA LEU A 211 -1.47 -14.34 -11.28
C LEU A 211 -2.10 -15.74 -11.32
N LYS A 212 -3.44 -15.80 -11.39
CA LYS A 212 -4.18 -17.07 -11.54
C LYS A 212 -3.83 -17.76 -12.85
N TYR A 213 -3.60 -16.97 -13.89
CA TYR A 213 -3.15 -17.43 -15.21
C TYR A 213 -1.79 -16.78 -15.49
N GLY A 214 -0.74 -17.59 -15.60
CA GLY A 214 0.65 -17.08 -15.71
C GLY A 214 1.69 -17.84 -14.90
N ARG A 215 1.45 -19.13 -14.58
CA ARG A 215 2.36 -20.01 -13.83
C ARG A 215 2.77 -19.45 -12.46
N GLY A 216 1.85 -18.77 -11.78
CA GLY A 216 2.08 -18.23 -10.43
C GLY A 216 3.06 -17.04 -10.39
N LYS A 217 3.34 -16.38 -11.52
CA LYS A 217 4.22 -15.20 -11.56
C LYS A 217 3.75 -14.15 -10.55
N ILE A 218 4.67 -13.69 -9.71
CA ILE A 218 4.45 -12.60 -8.75
C ILE A 218 4.46 -11.26 -9.50
N VAL A 219 3.40 -10.48 -9.30
CA VAL A 219 3.21 -9.15 -9.89
C VAL A 219 2.72 -8.16 -8.85
N PHE A 220 2.84 -6.87 -9.16
CA PHE A 220 2.23 -5.81 -8.36
C PHE A 220 0.70 -5.78 -8.56
N ILE A 221 -0.04 -5.78 -7.46
CA ILE A 221 -1.51 -5.78 -7.44
C ILE A 221 -2.04 -4.59 -6.62
N ASP A 222 -3.34 -4.56 -6.40
CA ASP A 222 -4.06 -3.51 -5.68
C ASP A 222 -3.95 -2.13 -6.35
N GLU A 223 -3.39 -1.12 -5.66
CA GLU A 223 -3.29 0.26 -6.14
C GLU A 223 -2.01 0.97 -5.66
N ILE A 224 -1.68 2.08 -6.34
CA ILE A 224 -0.87 3.15 -5.75
C ILE A 224 -1.81 4.34 -5.61
N SER A 225 -1.97 4.83 -4.38
CA SER A 225 -2.87 5.92 -4.03
C SER A 225 -2.27 6.78 -2.91
N PRO A 226 -2.83 7.97 -2.62
CA PRO A 226 -2.41 8.76 -1.48
C PRO A 226 -2.51 8.02 -0.14
N ASP A 227 -3.42 7.06 -0.02
CA ASP A 227 -3.65 6.29 1.22
C ASP A 227 -2.49 5.32 1.53
N VAL A 228 -1.69 4.94 0.53
CA VAL A 228 -0.58 3.98 0.68
C VAL A 228 0.80 4.62 0.63
N LEU A 229 0.89 5.95 0.60
CA LEU A 229 2.15 6.70 0.50
C LEU A 229 2.26 7.77 1.59
N ARG A 230 3.47 7.96 2.13
CA ARG A 230 3.82 9.19 2.86
C ARG A 230 4.77 10.01 2.02
N VAL A 231 4.32 11.18 1.59
CA VAL A 231 5.10 12.09 0.73
C VAL A 231 5.21 13.45 1.39
N CYS A 232 6.36 14.12 1.29
CA CYS A 232 6.58 15.42 1.89
C CYS A 232 7.26 16.42 0.95
N ARG A 233 7.15 17.72 1.31
CA ARG A 233 7.93 18.81 0.72
C ARG A 233 9.18 19.11 1.53
N GLY A 234 10.15 19.77 0.89
CA GLY A 234 11.30 20.35 1.58
C GLY A 234 12.33 19.33 2.06
N PHE A 235 12.32 18.10 1.53
CA PHE A 235 13.38 17.13 1.81
C PHE A 235 14.73 17.69 1.36
N LYS A 236 15.68 17.75 2.29
CA LYS A 236 17.04 18.23 2.06
C LYS A 236 18.04 17.25 2.66
N PRO A 237 18.61 16.31 1.87
CA PRO A 237 19.55 15.33 2.37
C PRO A 237 20.91 15.96 2.69
N ASP A 238 21.59 15.44 3.73
CA ASP A 238 23.02 15.65 3.95
C ASP A 238 23.87 14.66 3.11
N LYS A 239 25.20 14.65 3.33
CA LYS A 239 26.13 13.74 2.64
C LYS A 239 25.84 12.26 2.89
N SER A 240 25.19 11.92 4.01
CA SER A 240 24.77 10.56 4.36
C SER A 240 23.37 10.23 3.79
N GLY A 241 22.74 11.17 3.07
CA GLY A 241 21.40 11.04 2.53
C GLY A 241 20.29 11.28 3.56
N ASP A 242 20.65 11.62 4.79
CA ASP A 242 19.69 11.82 5.85
C ASP A 242 19.03 13.20 5.75
N CYS A 243 17.73 13.29 6.03
CA CYS A 243 17.04 14.58 5.97
C CYS A 243 17.56 15.54 7.04
N THR A 244 17.94 16.77 6.66
CA THR A 244 18.37 17.83 7.58
C THR A 244 17.20 18.67 8.11
N GLN A 245 16.03 18.60 7.48
CA GLN A 245 14.83 19.37 7.88
C GLN A 245 13.96 18.66 8.92
N TYR A 246 14.34 17.45 9.35
CA TYR A 246 13.49 16.61 10.20
C TYR A 246 13.06 17.28 11.52
N LYS A 247 13.90 18.13 12.13
CA LYS A 247 13.56 18.87 13.36
C LYS A 247 12.32 19.77 13.21
N LYS A 248 12.07 20.27 11.99
CA LYS A 248 10.89 21.08 11.66
C LYS A 248 9.71 20.23 11.20
N CYS A 249 10.00 19.04 10.65
CA CYS A 249 9.02 18.20 9.95
C CYS A 249 8.50 17.02 10.77
N ALA A 250 9.19 16.62 11.84
CA ALA A 250 8.82 15.48 12.68
C ALA A 250 8.76 15.90 14.14
N VAL A 251 7.63 15.63 14.78
CA VAL A 251 7.46 15.79 16.24
C VAL A 251 7.41 14.40 16.84
N THR A 252 8.32 14.13 17.76
CA THR A 252 8.35 12.88 18.52
C THR A 252 7.88 13.12 19.94
N ASN A 253 7.16 12.17 20.52
CA ASN A 253 6.82 12.19 21.93
C ASN A 253 7.16 10.83 22.57
N TYR A 254 7.35 10.82 23.88
CA TYR A 254 7.50 9.62 24.67
C TYR A 254 6.75 9.79 25.99
N SER A 255 5.70 8.99 26.18
CA SER A 255 4.91 8.97 27.41
C SER A 255 4.42 7.56 27.68
N ASN A 256 4.42 7.14 28.95
CA ASN A 256 3.94 5.82 29.40
C ASN A 256 4.55 4.65 28.59
N GLY A 257 5.85 4.68 28.33
CA GLY A 257 6.53 3.64 27.54
C GLY A 257 6.24 3.65 26.03
N LYS A 258 5.38 4.56 25.55
CA LYS A 258 4.95 4.63 24.15
C LYS A 258 5.66 5.77 23.43
N ARG A 259 6.41 5.41 22.39
CA ARG A 259 7.03 6.35 21.45
C ARG A 259 6.02 6.72 20.37
N THR A 260 5.86 8.00 20.07
CA THR A 260 5.04 8.47 18.94
C THR A 260 5.84 9.42 18.04
N ILE A 261 5.45 9.49 16.77
CA ILE A 261 6.03 10.41 15.78
C ILE A 261 4.93 10.90 14.85
N LYS A 262 4.86 12.21 14.64
CA LYS A 262 3.94 12.87 13.70
C LYS A 262 4.76 13.68 12.69
N ASN A 263 4.51 13.46 11.39
CA ASN A 263 5.13 14.26 10.33
C ASN A 263 4.20 15.42 9.94
N LYS A 264 4.74 16.66 9.90
CA LYS A 264 3.99 17.91 9.67
C LYS A 264 3.87 18.33 8.20
N ASN A 265 4.93 18.12 7.41
CA ASN A 265 5.00 18.61 6.02
C ASN A 265 4.61 17.53 5.00
N GLN A 266 3.61 16.70 5.34
CA GLN A 266 3.09 15.68 4.45
C GLN A 266 2.14 16.31 3.43
N ILE A 267 2.17 15.81 2.19
CA ILE A 267 1.20 16.16 1.16
C ILE A 267 -0.13 15.53 1.52
N SER A 268 -1.20 16.33 1.56
CA SER A 268 -2.55 15.83 1.75
C SER A 268 -3.06 15.09 0.50
N ALA A 269 -4.01 14.17 0.65
CA ALA A 269 -4.65 13.47 -0.49
C ALA A 269 -5.18 14.46 -1.53
N ALA A 270 -5.79 15.57 -1.11
CA ALA A 270 -6.29 16.62 -2.00
C ALA A 270 -5.17 17.30 -2.80
N GLU A 271 -4.01 17.55 -2.20
CA GLU A 271 -2.86 18.11 -2.91
C GLU A 271 -2.27 17.14 -3.94
N PHE A 272 -2.27 15.82 -3.69
CA PHE A 272 -1.81 14.85 -4.68
C PHE A 272 -2.58 14.97 -6.00
N ILE A 273 -3.89 15.21 -5.93
CA ILE A 273 -4.75 15.39 -7.09
C ILE A 273 -4.23 16.55 -7.93
N ASN A 274 -4.13 17.74 -7.35
CA ASN A 274 -3.70 18.95 -8.08
C ASN A 274 -2.29 18.86 -8.69
N ILE A 275 -1.45 17.94 -8.19
CA ILE A 275 -0.07 17.76 -8.64
C ILE A 275 0.03 16.73 -9.78
N PHE A 276 -0.90 15.77 -9.85
CA PHE A 276 -0.82 14.61 -10.75
C PHE A 276 -1.97 14.50 -11.74
N LEU A 277 -3.12 15.10 -11.46
CA LEU A 277 -4.40 14.94 -12.15
C LEU A 277 -4.96 16.29 -12.59
#